data_AF-A0A6P0Z979-F1
#
_entry.id   AF-A0A6P0Z979-F1
#
_cell.length_a   1.000
_cell.length_b   1.000
_cell.length_c   1.000
_cell.angle_alpha   90.00
_cell.angle_beta   90.00
_cell.angle_gamma   90.00
#
_symmetry.space_group_name_H-M   'P 1'
#
loop_
_entity.id
_entity.type
_entity.pdbx_description
1 polymer ?
#
loop_
_entity_poly.entity_id
_entity_poly.type
_entity_poly.pdbx_seq_one_letter_code
_entity_poly.pdbx_strand_id
1 'polypeptide(L)' 'QQPKVITLDLKKLEFLNSSGISMLSKFVINVRKKNASQIQVKGSTSIPWQSKSLKNLKRLMPKLELVLED' A
#
# COMPACT_ATOMS: atom_id res chain seq x y z
N GLN A 1 13.28 3.64 17.86
CA GLN A 1 13.21 4.58 16.70
C GLN A 1 12.12 4.10 15.74
N GLN A 2 11.42 5.00 15.04
CA GLN A 2 10.46 4.63 13.99
C GLN A 2 11.20 4.54 12.64
N PRO A 3 10.85 3.58 11.75
CA PRO A 3 11.53 3.44 10.48
C PRO A 3 11.25 4.65 9.58
N LYS A 4 12.26 5.14 8.86
CA LYS A 4 12.08 6.23 7.89
C LYS A 4 11.16 5.82 6.73
N VAL A 5 11.25 4.55 6.31
CA VAL A 5 10.48 3.98 5.19
C VAL A 5 9.91 2.63 5.59
N ILE A 6 8.64 2.39 5.24
CA ILE A 6 7.97 1.10 5.33
C ILE A 6 7.68 0.64 3.90
N THR A 7 8.16 -0.55 3.54
CA THR A 7 7.87 -1.18 2.24
C THR A 7 6.82 -2.27 2.41
N LEU A 8 5.70 -2.15 1.72
CA LEU A 8 4.69 -3.20 1.57
C LEU A 8 4.89 -3.87 0.21
N ASP A 9 5.56 -5.02 0.19
CA ASP A 9 5.69 -5.83 -1.03
C ASP A 9 4.51 -6.79 -1.16
N LEU A 10 3.63 -6.48 -2.10
CA LEU A 10 2.41 -7.23 -2.39
C LEU A 10 2.50 -7.95 -3.74
N LYS A 11 3.67 -7.98 -4.40
CA LYS A 11 3.80 -8.52 -5.78
C LYS A 11 3.31 -9.96 -5.93
N LYS A 12 3.40 -10.76 -4.86
CA LYS A 12 2.94 -12.16 -4.82
C LYS A 12 1.56 -12.37 -4.21
N LEU A 13 0.85 -11.29 -3.85
CA LEU A 13 -0.48 -11.37 -3.26
C LEU A 13 -1.53 -11.50 -4.37
N GLU A 14 -1.88 -12.74 -4.72
CA GLU A 14 -2.78 -13.06 -5.82
C GLU A 14 -4.21 -12.54 -5.61
N PHE A 15 -4.70 -12.64 -4.37
CA PHE A 15 -6.06 -12.26 -4.02
C PHE A 15 -6.12 -11.45 -2.73
N LEU A 16 -7.04 -10.49 -2.69
CA LEU A 16 -7.36 -9.73 -1.50
C LEU A 16 -8.87 -9.46 -1.45
N ASN A 17 -9.50 -9.89 -0.37
CA ASN A 17 -10.93 -9.67 -0.15
C ASN A 17 -11.20 -8.28 0.48
N SER A 18 -12.48 -8.02 0.74
CA SER A 18 -12.96 -6.76 1.31
C SER A 18 -12.37 -6.44 2.70
N SER A 19 -12.21 -7.44 3.57
CA SER A 19 -11.62 -7.25 4.90
C SER A 19 -10.12 -6.95 4.81
N GLY A 20 -9.40 -7.59 3.89
CA GLY A 20 -7.99 -7.31 3.61
C GLY A 20 -7.76 -5.90 3.06
N ILE A 21 -8.59 -5.43 2.12
CA ILE A 21 -8.56 -4.03 1.63
C ILE A 21 -8.82 -3.05 2.78
N SER A 22 -9.78 -3.35 3.65
CA SER A 22 -10.09 -2.53 4.82
C SER A 22 -8.92 -2.46 5.80
N MET A 23 -8.23 -3.59 6.01
CA MET A 23 -7.04 -3.66 6.87
C MET A 23 -5.90 -2.80 6.30
N LEU A 24 -5.57 -2.94 5.01
CA LEU A 24 -4.53 -2.12 4.36
C LEU A 24 -4.84 -0.62 4.43
N SER A 25 -6.11 -0.26 4.23
CA SER A 25 -6.55 1.14 4.34
C SER A 25 -6.33 1.70 5.74
N LYS A 26 -6.72 0.95 6.78
CA LYS A 26 -6.49 1.34 8.19
C LYS A 26 -4.99 1.42 8.51
N PHE A 27 -4.18 0.50 7.99
CA PHE A 27 -2.73 0.52 8.14
C PHE A 27 -2.13 1.83 7.61
N VAL A 28 -2.42 2.19 6.35
CA VAL A 28 -1.93 3.42 5.73
C VAL A 28 -2.37 4.67 6.50
N ILE A 29 -3.63 4.73 6.95
CA ILE A 29 -4.15 5.84 7.75
C ILE A 29 -3.38 5.98 9.07
N ASN A 30 -3.13 4.86 9.76
CA ASN A 30 -2.45 4.88 11.05
C ASN A 30 -0.97 5.27 10.94
N VAL A 31 -0.26 4.80 9.90
CA VAL A 31 1.11 5.23 9.64
C VAL A 31 1.15 6.73 9.31
N ARG A 32 0.25 7.23 8.46
CA ARG A 32 0.14 8.65 8.14
C ARG A 32 -0.10 9.51 9.39
N LYS A 33 -0.98 9.08 10.30
CA LYS A 33 -1.27 9.79 11.57
C LYS A 33 -0.05 9.94 12.47
N LYS A 34 0.87 8.96 12.44
CA LYS A 34 2.13 9.03 13.20
C LYS A 34 3.15 10.01 12.59
N ASN A 35 2.95 10.42 11.33
CA ASN A 35 3.80 11.34 10.57
C ASN A 35 5.30 11.03 10.65
N ALA A 36 5.65 9.74 10.75
CA ALA A 36 7.01 9.30 11.06
C ALA A 36 7.66 8.46 9.96
N SER A 37 6.86 7.85 9.09
CA SER A 37 7.36 6.94 8.05
C SER A 37 6.76 7.29 6.69
N GLN A 38 7.60 7.29 5.67
CA GLN A 38 7.17 7.17 4.28
C GLN A 38 6.68 5.73 4.03
N ILE A 39 5.70 5.56 3.14
CA ILE A 39 5.24 4.25 2.69
C ILE A 39 5.56 4.08 1.21
N GLN A 40 6.19 2.95 0.89
CA GLN A 40 6.32 2.44 -0.47
C GLN A 40 5.52 1.15 -0.59
N VAL A 41 4.64 1.06 -1.58
CA VAL A 41 3.88 -0.14 -1.92
C VAL A 41 4.43 -0.67 -3.24
N LYS A 42 4.82 -1.95 -3.26
CA LYS A 42 5.20 -2.66 -4.48
C LYS A 42 4.08 -3.60 -4.86
N GLY A 43 3.57 -3.45 -6.08
CA GLY A 43 2.55 -4.32 -6.64
C GLY A 43 2.98 -4.87 -7.98
N SER A 44 2.24 -5.88 -8.42
CA SER A 44 2.41 -6.53 -9.70
C SER A 44 1.47 -5.95 -10.76
N THR A 45 1.98 -5.72 -11.97
CA THR A 45 1.16 -5.42 -13.16
C THR A 45 0.43 -6.66 -13.70
N SER A 46 0.93 -7.87 -13.41
CA SER A 46 0.29 -9.13 -13.81
C SER A 46 -0.94 -9.50 -12.97
N ILE A 47 -1.14 -8.87 -11.80
CA ILE A 47 -2.30 -9.10 -10.93
C ILE A 47 -3.29 -7.92 -11.04
N PRO A 48 -4.45 -8.08 -11.74
CA PRO A 48 -5.28 -6.95 -12.16
C PRO A 48 -5.83 -6.07 -11.02
N TRP A 49 -6.13 -6.67 -9.87
CA TRP A 49 -6.67 -5.92 -8.73
C TRP A 49 -5.61 -4.97 -8.14
N GLN A 50 -4.32 -5.28 -8.24
CA GLN A 50 -3.26 -4.48 -7.64
C GLN A 50 -3.14 -3.11 -8.32
N SER A 51 -3.15 -3.10 -9.65
CA SER A 51 -3.15 -1.88 -10.45
C SER A 51 -4.39 -1.00 -10.23
N LYS A 52 -5.53 -1.58 -9.85
CA LYS A 52 -6.78 -0.86 -9.59
C LYS A 52 -6.88 -0.39 -8.13
N SER A 53 -6.78 -1.31 -7.18
CA SER A 53 -7.06 -1.06 -5.78
C SER A 53 -5.90 -0.39 -5.03
N LEU A 54 -4.64 -0.73 -5.31
CA LEU A 54 -3.50 -0.14 -4.59
C LEU A 54 -3.33 1.36 -4.87
N LYS A 55 -3.72 1.81 -6.07
CA LYS A 55 -3.74 3.25 -6.41
C LYS A 55 -4.63 4.06 -5.47
N ASN A 56 -5.69 3.46 -4.92
CA ASN A 56 -6.59 4.15 -3.98
C ASN A 56 -5.91 4.48 -2.65
N LEU A 57 -4.83 3.78 -2.27
CA LEU A 57 -4.08 4.09 -1.06
C LEU A 57 -3.43 5.48 -1.12
N LYS A 58 -3.13 6.01 -2.32
CA LYS A 58 -2.64 7.39 -2.47
C LYS A 58 -3.67 8.44 -2.05
N ARG A 59 -4.97 8.14 -2.15
CA ARG A 59 -6.03 9.04 -1.63
C ARG A 59 -5.97 9.11 -0.09
N LEU A 60 -5.55 8.03 0.56
CA LEU A 60 -5.38 7.96 2.00
C LEU A 60 -4.03 8.51 2.46
N MET A 61 -3.00 8.49 1.61
CA MET A 61 -1.70 9.09 1.89
C MET A 61 -1.09 9.62 0.57
N PRO A 62 -1.24 10.92 0.25
CA PRO A 62 -0.81 11.47 -1.04
C PRO A 62 0.68 11.28 -1.34
N LYS A 63 1.52 11.21 -0.30
CA LYS A 63 2.97 10.98 -0.41
C LYS A 63 3.36 9.51 -0.62
N LEU A 64 2.42 8.57 -0.55
CA LEU A 64 2.69 7.14 -0.73
C LEU A 64 3.24 6.87 -2.13
N GLU A 65 4.37 6.19 -2.19
CA GLU A 65 4.96 5.70 -3.42
C GLU A 65 4.32 4.36 -3.78
N LEU A 66 3.83 4.25 -5.02
CA LEU A 66 3.33 3.00 -5.57
C LEU A 66 4.19 2.65 -6.77
N VAL A 67 4.86 1.50 -6.69
CA VAL A 67 5.68 0.93 -7.75
C VAL A 67 4.95 -0.31 -8.26
N LEU A 68 4.65 -0.35 -9.55
CA LEU A 68 4.02 -1.50 -10.21
C LEU A 68 5.04 -2.08 -11.21
N GLU A 69 5.35 -3.35 -11.08
CA GLU A 69 6.36 -4.09 -11.87
C GLU A 69 5.80 -5.45 -12.29
N ASP A 70 6.30 -6.03 -13.39
CA ASP A 70 5.97 -7.41 -13.80
C ASP A 70 6.75 -8.47 -13.01
#